data_AF-A0A0H5E7Q7-F1
#
_entry.id   AF-A0A0H5E7Q7-F1
#
_cell.length_a   1.000
_cell.length_b   1.000
_cell.length_c   1.000
_cell.angle_alpha   90.00
_cell.angle_beta   90.00
_cell.angle_gamma   90.00
#
_symmetry.space_group_name_H-M   'P 1'
#
loop_
_entity.id
_entity.type
_entity.pdbx_description
1 polymer ?
#
loop_
_entity_poly.entity_id
_entity_poly.type
_entity_poly.pdbx_seq_one_letter_code
_entity_poly.pdbx_strand_id
1 'polypeptide(L)'
;MFKARHKTFHRLAGLIWLAVGFSLLTVGIRYLIDSAKGFAASSWLLGFLGPVAGGREQAACILIAIALFVGYLKVRYVLQKAVHRLSSKILTLPEPAHAKLVFGFRYFALVLAMMGIGLLMKALDLPADIRGFIDVAVGSALISGSMHFFRIARTIPKVPAAKSV
;
A
#
# COMPACT_ATOMS: atom_id res chain seq x y z
N MET A 1 -23.55 15.46 6.59
CA MET A 1 -22.83 14.31 7.22
C MET A 1 -23.03 13.08 6.36
N PHE A 2 -21.98 12.51 5.75
CA PHE A 2 -22.10 11.33 4.88
C PHE A 2 -22.43 10.08 5.70
N LYS A 3 -23.67 9.60 5.59
CA LYS A 3 -24.13 8.27 6.03
C LYS A 3 -24.00 7.32 4.83
N ALA A 4 -23.29 6.22 5.00
CA ALA A 4 -23.15 5.23 3.93
C ALA A 4 -23.24 3.81 4.49
N ARG A 5 -23.50 2.84 3.61
CA ARG A 5 -23.55 1.41 3.99
C ARG A 5 -22.15 0.86 4.22
N HIS A 6 -22.01 -0.17 5.05
CA HIS A 6 -20.73 -0.82 5.34
C HIS A 6 -20.01 -1.29 4.07
N LYS A 7 -20.77 -1.72 3.05
CA LYS A 7 -20.24 -2.10 1.73
C LYS A 7 -19.54 -0.97 0.99
N THR A 8 -20.06 0.26 1.08
CA THR A 8 -19.47 1.43 0.42
C THR A 8 -18.15 1.82 1.08
N PHE A 9 -18.06 1.74 2.40
CA PHE A 9 -16.84 2.05 3.14
C PHE A 9 -15.68 1.11 2.80
N HIS A 10 -15.93 -0.21 2.72
CA HIS A 10 -14.90 -1.17 2.31
C HIS A 10 -14.42 -0.93 0.87
N ARG A 11 -15.33 -0.56 -0.05
CA ARG A 11 -14.96 -0.22 -1.44
C ARG A 11 -14.11 1.05 -1.52
N LEU A 12 -14.48 2.09 -0.79
CA LEU A 12 -13.71 3.34 -0.76
C LEU A 12 -12.31 3.13 -0.17
N ALA A 13 -12.21 2.39 0.94
CA ALA A 13 -10.93 2.08 1.55
C ALA A 13 -10.02 1.29 0.59
N GLY A 14 -10.58 0.25 -0.06
CA GLY A 14 -9.87 -0.52 -1.09
C GLY A 14 -9.41 0.36 -2.26
N LEU A 15 -10.26 1.25 -2.75
CA LEU A 15 -9.94 2.12 -3.89
C LEU A 15 -8.84 3.13 -3.56
N ILE A 16 -8.86 3.72 -2.36
CA ILE A 16 -7.78 4.61 -1.89
C ILE A 16 -6.45 3.85 -1.82
N TRP A 17 -6.45 2.65 -1.23
CA TRP A 17 -5.24 1.84 -1.12
C TRP A 17 -4.70 1.42 -2.48
N LEU A 18 -5.58 1.06 -3.41
CA LEU A 18 -5.21 0.71 -4.77
C LEU A 18 -4.60 1.90 -5.51
N ALA A 19 -5.22 3.08 -5.41
CA ALA A 19 -4.70 4.30 -6.03
C ALA A 19 -3.31 4.68 -5.50
N VAL A 20 -3.15 4.74 -4.17
CA VAL A 20 -1.86 5.04 -3.54
C VAL A 20 -0.81 3.98 -3.89
N GLY A 21 -1.19 2.70 -3.87
CA GLY A 21 -0.30 1.61 -4.22
C GLY A 21 0.21 1.68 -5.66
N PHE A 22 -0.67 2.03 -6.60
CA PHE A 22 -0.30 2.21 -8.01
C PHE A 22 0.63 3.40 -8.22
N SER A 23 0.35 4.53 -7.55
CA SER A 23 1.22 5.72 -7.58
C SER A 23 2.62 5.41 -7.04
N LEU A 24 2.73 4.74 -5.89
CA LEU A 24 4.02 4.36 -5.30
C LEU A 24 4.78 3.36 -6.17
N LEU A 25 4.09 2.36 -6.73
CA LEU A 25 4.72 1.40 -7.62
C LEU A 25 5.34 2.09 -8.84
N THR A 26 4.61 3.05 -9.43
CA THR A 26 5.08 3.81 -10.60
C THR A 26 6.31 4.65 -10.27
N VAL A 27 6.27 5.37 -9.14
CA VAL A 27 7.39 6.18 -8.67
C VAL A 27 8.60 5.31 -8.33
N GLY A 28 8.40 4.18 -7.67
CA GLY A 28 9.48 3.27 -7.29
C GLY A 28 10.18 2.63 -8.48
N ILE A 29 9.42 2.15 -9.47
CA ILE A 29 9.97 1.61 -10.73
C ILE A 29 10.77 2.69 -11.46
N ARG A 30 10.25 3.91 -11.54
CA ARG A 30 10.95 5.04 -12.18
C ARG A 30 12.29 5.32 -11.50
N TYR A 31 12.33 5.37 -10.17
CA TYR A 31 13.58 5.56 -9.44
C TYR A 31 14.61 4.45 -9.71
N LEU A 32 14.18 3.20 -9.77
CA LEU A 32 15.07 2.06 -10.07
C LEU A 32 15.62 2.14 -11.51
N ILE A 33 14.79 2.51 -12.48
CA ILE A 33 15.20 2.69 -13.89
C ILE A 33 16.17 3.87 -14.03
N ASP A 34 15.86 5.02 -13.41
CA ASP A 34 16.71 6.21 -13.47
C ASP A 34 18.08 5.92 -12.81
N SER A 35 18.09 5.13 -11.74
CA SER A 35 19.33 4.66 -11.10
C SER A 35 20.12 3.68 -11.97
N ALA A 36 19.45 2.76 -12.68
CA ALA A 36 20.09 1.80 -13.57
C ALA A 36 20.78 2.49 -14.76
N LYS A 37 20.16 3.54 -15.30
CA LYS A 37 20.71 4.38 -16.38
C LYS A 37 21.84 5.30 -15.93
N GLY A 38 22.14 5.36 -14.63
CA GLY A 38 23.20 6.19 -14.09
C GLY A 38 22.85 7.67 -13.93
N PHE A 39 21.56 8.03 -13.97
CA PHE A 39 21.11 9.40 -13.70
C PHE A 39 21.09 9.72 -12.19
N ALA A 40 21.08 8.70 -11.33
CA ALA A 40 21.15 8.87 -9.89
C ALA A 40 22.61 8.93 -9.39
N ALA A 41 22.90 9.90 -8.52
CA ALA A 41 24.23 10.13 -7.96
C ALA A 41 24.74 8.99 -7.06
N SER A 42 23.83 8.22 -6.45
CA SER A 42 24.16 7.10 -5.57
C SER A 42 23.31 5.87 -5.93
N SER A 43 23.99 4.77 -6.26
CA SER A 43 23.36 3.50 -6.64
C SER A 43 24.10 2.32 -5.99
N TRP A 44 24.12 2.32 -4.65
CA TRP A 44 24.86 1.35 -3.87
C TRP A 44 24.39 -0.10 -4.10
N LEU A 45 23.07 -0.34 -4.12
CA LEU A 45 22.51 -1.68 -4.36
C LEU A 45 22.77 -2.16 -5.78
N LEU A 46 22.57 -1.29 -6.76
CA LEU A 46 22.80 -1.64 -8.17
C LEU A 46 24.28 -1.84 -8.46
N GLY A 47 25.17 -1.09 -7.80
CA GLY A 47 26.61 -1.28 -7.89
C GLY A 47 27.05 -2.61 -7.29
N PHE A 48 26.43 -3.05 -6.20
CA PHE A 48 26.70 -4.33 -5.57
C PHE A 48 26.16 -5.52 -6.40
N LEU A 49 24.93 -5.42 -6.93
CA LEU A 49 24.29 -6.49 -7.70
C LEU A 49 24.72 -6.54 -9.17
N GLY A 50 25.19 -5.43 -9.75
CA GLY A 50 25.55 -5.31 -11.15
C GLY A 50 26.54 -6.39 -11.66
N PRO A 51 27.65 -6.65 -10.94
CA PRO A 51 28.62 -7.68 -11.34
C PRO A 51 28.05 -9.10 -11.36
N VAL A 52 27.09 -9.40 -10.46
CA VAL A 52 26.48 -10.73 -10.33
C VAL A 52 25.33 -10.93 -11.33
N ALA A 53 24.58 -9.85 -11.60
CA ALA A 53 23.40 -9.89 -12.46
C ALA A 53 23.71 -9.80 -13.97
N GLY A 54 24.97 -9.53 -14.34
CA GLY A 54 25.36 -9.34 -15.75
C GLY A 54 25.08 -7.93 -16.30
N GLY A 55 24.86 -6.95 -15.42
CA GLY A 55 24.60 -5.55 -15.80
C GLY A 55 23.69 -4.81 -14.82
N ARG A 56 23.68 -3.47 -14.92
CA ARG A 56 22.84 -2.61 -14.06
C ARG A 56 21.35 -2.74 -14.38
N GLU A 57 21.01 -2.95 -15.64
CA GLU A 57 19.61 -3.12 -16.07
C GLU A 57 19.04 -4.45 -15.55
N GLN A 58 19.79 -5.55 -15.67
CA GLN A 58 19.40 -6.85 -15.11
C GLN A 58 19.30 -6.78 -13.59
N ALA A 59 20.25 -6.12 -12.92
CA ALA A 59 20.19 -5.90 -11.47
C ALA A 59 18.92 -5.13 -11.05
N ALA A 60 18.51 -4.11 -11.81
CA ALA A 60 17.29 -3.37 -11.55
C ALA A 60 16.04 -4.24 -11.72
N CYS A 61 15.95 -5.05 -12.78
CA CYS A 61 14.86 -6.01 -12.96
C CYS A 61 14.77 -7.02 -11.82
N ILE A 62 15.92 -7.56 -11.37
CA ILE A 62 15.99 -8.48 -10.22
C ILE A 62 15.53 -7.77 -8.94
N LEU A 63 15.97 -6.53 -8.70
CA LEU A 63 15.54 -5.75 -7.53
C LEU A 63 14.03 -5.47 -7.55
N ILE A 64 13.45 -5.15 -8.71
CA ILE A 64 12.00 -4.99 -8.85
C ILE A 64 11.31 -6.32 -8.51
N ALA A 65 11.77 -7.45 -9.05
CA ALA A 65 11.19 -8.76 -8.77
C ALA A 65 11.26 -9.11 -7.26
N ILE A 66 12.40 -8.87 -6.62
CA ILE A 66 12.57 -9.07 -5.17
C ILE A 66 11.66 -8.13 -4.40
N ALA A 67 11.58 -6.85 -4.76
CA ALA A 67 10.71 -5.87 -4.09
C ALA A 67 9.23 -6.28 -4.17
N LEU A 68 8.77 -6.72 -5.35
CA LEU A 68 7.42 -7.25 -5.55
C LEU A 68 7.18 -8.49 -4.68
N PHE A 69 8.15 -9.40 -4.61
CA PHE A 69 8.07 -10.60 -3.78
C PHE A 69 8.02 -10.28 -2.28
N VAL A 70 8.88 -9.38 -1.81
CA VAL A 70 8.88 -8.88 -0.43
C VAL A 70 7.56 -8.19 -0.10
N GLY A 71 7.05 -7.36 -1.00
CA GLY A 71 5.74 -6.72 -0.87
C GLY A 71 4.62 -7.74 -0.72
N TYR A 72 4.61 -8.79 -1.55
CA TYR A 72 3.67 -9.88 -1.46
C TYR A 72 3.74 -10.63 -0.12
N LEU A 73 4.94 -10.99 0.34
CA LEU A 73 5.12 -11.67 1.64
C LEU A 73 4.63 -10.80 2.80
N LYS A 74 5.00 -9.52 2.81
CA LYS A 74 4.60 -8.57 3.86
C LYS A 74 3.08 -8.46 3.99
N VAL A 75 2.35 -8.52 2.86
CA VAL A 75 0.88 -8.49 2.85
C VAL A 75 0.29 -9.70 3.53
N ARG A 76 0.81 -10.88 3.21
CA ARG A 76 0.29 -12.15 3.72
C ARG A 76 0.37 -12.20 5.25
N TYR A 77 1.45 -11.72 5.84
CA TYR A 77 1.66 -11.79 7.30
C TYR A 77 1.11 -10.59 8.07
N VAL A 78 1.37 -9.36 7.61
CA VAL A 78 1.08 -8.15 8.39
C VAL A 78 -0.27 -7.54 8.00
N LEU A 79 -0.50 -7.42 6.69
CA LEU A 79 -1.59 -6.60 6.17
C LEU A 79 -2.95 -7.32 6.26
N GLN A 80 -2.97 -8.65 6.16
CA GLN A 80 -4.18 -9.44 6.43
C GLN A 80 -4.73 -9.18 7.84
N LYS A 81 -3.85 -9.13 8.85
CA LYS A 81 -4.25 -8.85 10.24
C LYS A 81 -4.83 -7.43 10.38
N ALA A 82 -4.25 -6.45 9.68
CA ALA A 82 -4.75 -5.07 9.68
C ALA A 82 -6.13 -4.97 9.02
N VAL A 83 -6.33 -5.62 7.87
CA VAL A 83 -7.63 -5.65 7.16
C VAL A 83 -8.68 -6.32 8.03
N HIS A 84 -8.40 -7.49 8.61
CA HIS A 84 -9.34 -8.18 9.49
C HIS A 84 -9.74 -7.33 10.69
N ARG A 85 -8.78 -6.64 11.33
CA ARG A 85 -9.06 -5.75 12.46
C ARG A 85 -9.93 -4.54 12.07
N LEU A 86 -9.71 -3.98 10.88
CA LEU A 86 -10.53 -2.88 10.39
C LEU A 86 -11.94 -3.36 10.04
N SER A 87 -12.06 -4.47 9.33
CA SER A 87 -13.34 -5.05 8.96
C SER A 87 -14.17 -5.49 10.16
N SER A 88 -13.56 -6.12 11.17
CA SER A 88 -14.27 -6.48 12.41
C SER A 88 -14.83 -5.24 13.12
N LYS A 89 -14.06 -4.15 13.15
CA LYS A 89 -14.52 -2.87 13.70
C LYS A 89 -15.68 -2.26 12.91
N ILE A 90 -15.63 -2.33 11.57
CA ILE A 90 -16.72 -1.83 10.72
C ILE A 90 -18.01 -2.62 10.96
N LEU A 91 -17.91 -3.95 11.10
CA LEU A 91 -19.07 -4.80 11.33
C LEU A 91 -19.73 -4.60 12.71
N THR A 92 -18.97 -4.17 13.72
CA THR A 92 -19.50 -3.87 15.05
C THR A 92 -20.23 -2.52 15.17
N LEU A 93 -20.19 -1.68 14.13
CA LEU A 93 -20.86 -0.37 14.15
C LEU A 93 -22.35 -0.51 13.78
N PRO A 94 -23.26 0.24 14.40
CA PRO A 94 -24.67 0.25 14.03
C PRO A 94 -24.87 0.83 12.62
N GLU A 95 -25.66 0.16 11.78
CA GLU A 95 -26.05 0.69 10.47
C GLU A 95 -27.22 1.68 10.60
N PRO A 96 -27.17 2.88 9.98
CA PRO A 96 -26.09 3.42 9.14
C PRO A 96 -24.93 4.07 9.94
N ALA A 97 -23.71 3.60 9.70
CA ALA A 97 -22.51 4.10 10.36
C ALA A 97 -22.04 5.45 9.78
N HIS A 98 -21.51 6.31 10.64
CA HIS A 98 -20.92 7.59 10.24
C HIS A 98 -19.46 7.40 9.81
N ALA A 99 -19.06 8.07 8.73
CA ALA A 99 -17.70 7.97 8.18
C ALA A 99 -16.58 8.27 9.21
N LYS A 100 -16.83 9.20 10.15
CA LYS A 100 -15.88 9.54 11.23
C LYS A 100 -15.64 8.39 12.23
N LEU A 101 -16.62 7.51 12.44
CA LEU A 101 -16.50 6.36 13.33
C LEU A 101 -15.75 5.20 12.66
N VAL A 102 -15.95 5.05 11.35
CA VAL A 102 -15.28 4.06 10.48
C VAL A 102 -13.79 4.38 10.39
N PHE A 103 -13.44 5.58 9.93
CA PHE A 103 -12.06 6.05 9.78
C PHE A 103 -11.59 6.78 11.04
N GLY A 104 -11.64 6.11 12.18
CA GLY A 104 -11.23 6.70 13.46
C GLY A 104 -9.75 7.12 13.45
N PHE A 105 -9.36 7.92 14.45
CA PHE A 105 -8.01 8.48 14.61
C PHE A 105 -6.87 7.48 14.39
N ARG A 106 -7.02 6.22 14.82
CA ARG A 106 -6.03 5.16 14.62
C ARG A 106 -5.73 4.84 13.15
N TYR A 107 -6.73 4.91 12.27
CA TYR A 107 -6.54 4.70 10.83
C TYR A 107 -5.77 5.88 10.24
N PHE A 108 -6.13 7.10 10.61
CA PHE A 108 -5.43 8.30 10.18
C PHE A 108 -3.99 8.32 10.67
N ALA A 109 -3.74 7.95 11.94
CA ALA A 109 -2.40 7.82 12.51
C ALA A 109 -1.55 6.77 11.79
N LEU A 110 -2.14 5.64 11.38
CA LEU A 110 -1.43 4.63 10.58
C LEU A 110 -1.02 5.18 9.21
N VAL A 111 -1.95 5.83 8.50
CA VAL A 111 -1.67 6.45 7.19
C VAL A 111 -0.62 7.55 7.34
N LEU A 112 -0.74 8.39 8.37
CA LEU A 112 0.21 9.45 8.68
C LEU A 112 1.59 8.89 9.02
N ALA A 113 1.67 7.79 9.76
CA ALA A 113 2.94 7.12 10.05
C ALA A 113 3.59 6.57 8.77
N MET A 114 2.82 5.96 7.87
CA MET A 114 3.34 5.49 6.58
C MET A 114 3.83 6.65 5.69
N MET A 115 3.09 7.77 5.65
CA MET A 115 3.54 8.98 4.97
C MET A 115 4.77 9.60 5.63
N GLY A 116 4.80 9.61 6.97
CA GLY A 116 5.90 10.12 7.78
C GLY A 116 7.20 9.36 7.53
N ILE A 117 7.13 8.02 7.39
CA ILE A 117 8.29 7.21 7.00
C ILE A 117 8.80 7.63 5.61
N GLY A 118 7.90 7.84 4.63
CA GLY A 118 8.30 8.31 3.29
C GLY A 118 8.96 9.69 3.31
N LEU A 119 8.44 10.61 4.14
CA LEU A 119 9.03 11.93 4.36
C LEU A 119 10.38 11.86 5.05
N LEU A 120 10.52 11.01 6.07
CA LEU A 120 11.77 10.80 6.80
C LEU A 120 12.84 10.23 5.86
N MET A 121 12.48 9.30 4.97
CA MET A 121 13.39 8.77 3.98
C MET A 121 13.88 9.85 2.99
N LYS A 122 13.01 10.79 2.64
CA LYS A 122 13.40 11.96 1.83
C LYS A 122 14.33 12.91 2.60
N ALA A 123 14.09 13.11 3.89
CA ALA A 123 14.91 13.98 4.74
C ALA A 123 16.32 13.41 5.00
N LEU A 124 16.44 12.08 5.05
CA LEU A 124 17.70 11.36 5.25
C LEU A 124 18.51 11.17 3.95
N ASP A 125 18.09 11.78 2.85
CA ASP A 125 18.72 11.69 1.52
C ASP A 125 19.05 10.25 1.10
N LEU A 126 18.09 9.33 1.31
CA LEU A 126 18.33 7.94 0.97
C LEU A 126 18.60 7.78 -0.53
N PRO A 127 19.58 6.93 -0.90
CA PRO A 127 19.85 6.55 -2.28
C PRO A 127 18.58 6.20 -3.05
N ALA A 128 18.50 6.68 -4.30
CA ALA A 128 17.31 6.55 -5.14
C ALA A 128 16.95 5.09 -5.42
N ASP A 129 17.94 4.20 -5.46
CA ASP A 129 17.76 2.75 -5.62
C ASP A 129 17.06 2.11 -4.41
N ILE A 130 17.49 2.43 -3.18
CA ILE A 130 16.85 1.96 -1.94
C ILE A 130 15.42 2.46 -1.86
N ARG A 131 15.23 3.75 -2.15
CA ARG A 131 13.90 4.37 -2.14
C ARG A 131 12.99 3.72 -3.17
N GLY A 132 13.48 3.51 -4.38
CA GLY A 132 12.74 2.83 -5.44
C GLY A 132 12.35 1.41 -5.04
N PHE A 133 13.27 0.65 -4.44
CA PHE A 133 12.99 -0.69 -3.92
C PHE A 133 11.88 -0.68 -2.87
N ILE A 134 11.94 0.23 -1.90
CA ILE A 134 10.94 0.34 -0.83
C ILE A 134 9.58 0.76 -1.41
N ASP A 135 9.54 1.74 -2.31
CA ASP A 135 8.30 2.21 -2.93
C ASP A 135 7.62 1.12 -3.77
N VAL A 136 8.39 0.28 -4.48
CA VAL A 136 7.86 -0.90 -5.19
C VAL A 136 7.32 -1.95 -4.22
N ALA A 137 8.06 -2.25 -3.14
CA ALA A 137 7.62 -3.22 -2.13
C ALA A 137 6.36 -2.75 -1.39
N VAL A 138 6.29 -1.46 -1.03
CA VAL A 138 5.11 -0.88 -0.36
C VAL A 138 3.94 -0.75 -1.33
N GLY A 139 4.19 -0.31 -2.57
CA GLY A 139 3.16 -0.15 -3.61
C GLY A 139 2.48 -1.47 -3.93
N SER A 140 3.27 -2.52 -4.19
CA SER A 140 2.75 -3.88 -4.41
C SER A 140 2.02 -4.45 -3.20
N ALA A 141 2.48 -4.12 -1.99
CA ALA A 141 1.82 -4.50 -0.76
C ALA A 141 0.43 -3.84 -0.63
N LEU A 142 0.31 -2.54 -0.91
CA LEU A 142 -0.96 -1.81 -0.86
C LEU A 142 -1.95 -2.29 -1.91
N ILE A 143 -1.49 -2.55 -3.14
CA ILE A 143 -2.34 -3.11 -4.21
C ILE A 143 -2.90 -4.47 -3.77
N SER A 144 -2.06 -5.36 -3.27
CA SER A 144 -2.51 -6.68 -2.81
C SER A 144 -3.43 -6.57 -1.57
N GLY A 145 -3.15 -5.63 -0.66
CA GLY A 145 -4.02 -5.32 0.49
C GLY A 145 -5.40 -4.82 0.07
N SER A 146 -5.48 -3.99 -0.97
CA SER A 146 -6.75 -3.46 -1.48
C SER A 146 -7.70 -4.56 -1.95
N MET A 147 -7.15 -5.65 -2.51
CA MET A 147 -7.94 -6.79 -2.96
C MET A 147 -8.66 -7.49 -1.81
N HIS A 148 -8.09 -7.51 -0.61
CA HIS A 148 -8.76 -8.05 0.57
C HIS A 148 -9.98 -7.21 0.97
N PHE A 149 -9.90 -5.88 0.87
CA PHE A 149 -11.06 -5.02 1.11
C PHE A 149 -12.19 -5.28 0.12
N PHE A 150 -11.86 -5.45 -1.17
CA PHE A 150 -12.86 -5.76 -2.19
C PHE A 150 -13.50 -7.14 -1.99
N ARG A 151 -12.73 -8.14 -1.54
CA ARG A 151 -13.28 -9.46 -1.20
C ARG A 151 -14.28 -9.37 -0.05
N ILE A 152 -13.93 -8.69 1.04
CA ILE A 152 -14.83 -8.51 2.19
C ILE A 152 -16.07 -7.70 1.80
N ALA A 153 -15.92 -6.67 0.96
CA ALA A 153 -17.06 -5.90 0.46
C ALA A 153 -18.06 -6.76 -0.35
N ARG A 154 -17.60 -7.85 -0.98
CA ARG A 154 -18.48 -8.77 -1.73
C ARG A 154 -19.20 -9.75 -0.82
N THR A 155 -18.59 -10.16 0.29
CA THR A 155 -19.17 -11.15 1.22
C THR A 155 -20.19 -10.55 2.18
N ILE A 156 -20.23 -9.23 2.37
CA ILE A 156 -21.24 -8.58 3.22
C ILE A 156 -22.64 -8.71 2.56
N PRO A 157 -23.59 -9.42 3.19
CA PRO A 157 -24.94 -9.57 2.67
C PRO A 157 -25.66 -8.22 2.60
N LYS A 158 -26.56 -8.06 1.63
CA LYS A 158 -27.42 -6.87 1.55
C LYS A 158 -28.41 -6.92 2.72
N VAL A 159 -28.10 -6.23 3.82
CA VAL A 159 -29.11 -5.99 4.87
C VAL A 159 -30.17 -5.05 4.27
N PRO A 160 -31.47 -5.43 4.27
CA PRO A 160 -32.53 -4.52 3.86
C PRO A 160 -32.50 -3.31 4.78
N ALA A 161 -32.50 -2.11 4.21
CA ALA A 161 -32.53 -0.89 4.99
C ALA A 161 -33.74 -0.94 5.93
N ALA A 162 -33.50 -0.88 7.24
CA ALA A 162 -34.58 -0.75 8.21
C ALA A 162 -35.41 0.48 7.81
N LYS A 163 -36.70 0.26 7.58
CA LYS A 163 -37.66 1.35 7.35
C LYS A 163 -37.60 2.24 8.58
N SER A 164 -37.17 3.47 8.42
CA SER A 164 -37.37 4.51 9.42
C SER A 164 -38.88 4.70 9.55
N VAL A 165 -39.45 4.21 10.66
CA VAL A 165 -40.80 4.57 11.12
C VAL A 165 -40.73 5.96 11.73
#